data_AF-A0A938G5P5-F1
#
_entry.id   AF-A0A938G5P5-F1
#
_cell.length_a   1.000
_cell.length_b   1.000
_cell.length_c   1.000
_cell.angle_alpha   90.00
_cell.angle_beta   90.00
_cell.angle_gamma   90.00
#
_symmetry.space_group_name_H-M   'P 1'
#
loop_
_entity.id
_entity.type
_entity.pdbx_description
1 polymer ?
#
loop_
_entity_poly.entity_id
_entity_poly.type
_entity_poly.pdbx_seq_one_letter_code
_entity_poly.pdbx_strand_id
1 'polypeptide(L)'
;MATTSTETPARVLVLGDSVFHSFHHIASARRLMNAQQPTIFATQTCQRLVSPGCRPSARLSTLDQLRKFAGQFTDVVVIGTGYNDRIGPDFKAAVAAITSEARSQGVDVLWVNYREVRHVRGKAEVMNEQLARFDRKIDNLHVVDWNTYSADGKGWFRADRLHLIGPGADKLAELLNESLAPLLAARDATRATTPTG
;
A
#
# COMPACT_ATOMS: atom_id res chain seq x y z
N MET A 1 22.62 -30.35 14.71
CA MET A 1 21.96 -29.99 13.45
C MET A 1 20.92 -28.94 13.78
N ALA A 2 21.13 -27.68 13.37
CA ALA A 2 20.16 -26.62 13.58
C ALA A 2 19.05 -26.78 12.55
N THR A 3 17.82 -26.92 13.01
CA THR A 3 16.62 -26.86 12.17
C THR A 3 16.52 -25.44 11.62
N THR A 4 16.86 -25.25 10.34
CA THR A 4 16.50 -24.04 9.62
C THR A 4 14.99 -24.05 9.43
N SER A 5 14.27 -23.39 10.34
CA SER A 5 12.90 -22.97 10.10
C SER A 5 12.92 -22.15 8.81
N THR A 6 12.41 -22.72 7.72
CA THR A 6 12.13 -21.99 6.49
C THR A 6 10.93 -21.11 6.80
N GLU A 7 11.20 -19.94 7.40
CA GLU A 7 10.16 -18.96 7.65
C GLU A 7 9.57 -18.57 6.30
N THR A 8 8.28 -18.85 6.11
CA THR A 8 7.58 -18.50 4.87
C THR A 8 7.75 -17.00 4.63
N PRO A 9 8.33 -16.58 3.49
CA PRO A 9 8.49 -15.17 3.19
C PRO A 9 7.15 -14.44 3.26
N ALA A 10 7.19 -13.15 3.60
CA ALA A 10 5.97 -12.35 3.57
C ALA A 10 5.36 -12.38 2.18
N ARG A 11 4.03 -12.48 2.07
CA ARG A 11 3.37 -12.35 0.76
C ARG A 11 3.24 -10.88 0.38
N VAL A 12 3.00 -10.03 1.38
CA VAL A 12 2.63 -8.63 1.18
C VAL A 12 3.58 -7.69 1.90
N LEU A 13 3.94 -6.60 1.23
CA LEU A 13 4.60 -5.44 1.81
C LEU A 13 3.63 -4.25 1.83
N VAL A 14 3.39 -3.65 2.99
CA VAL A 14 2.59 -2.44 3.14
C VAL A 14 3.50 -1.23 3.35
N LEU A 15 3.53 -0.33 2.36
CA LEU A 15 4.18 0.96 2.42
C LEU A 15 3.13 2.05 2.61
N GLY A 16 3.44 3.10 3.36
CA GLY A 16 2.43 4.11 3.64
C GLY A 16 2.90 5.28 4.47
N ASP A 17 2.14 6.37 4.38
CA ASP A 17 2.39 7.61 5.13
C ASP A 17 1.68 7.63 6.50
N SER A 18 1.33 8.81 7.04
CA SER A 18 0.68 8.96 8.35
C SER A 18 -0.66 8.22 8.47
N VAL A 19 -1.41 8.06 7.38
CA VAL A 19 -2.68 7.32 7.41
C VAL A 19 -2.41 5.84 7.70
N PHE A 20 -1.43 5.27 7.00
CA PHE A 20 -1.03 3.87 7.15
C PHE A 20 -0.08 3.62 8.32
N HIS A 21 0.54 4.66 8.89
CA HIS A 21 1.29 4.55 10.14
C HIS A 21 0.39 4.15 11.33
N SER A 22 -0.93 4.22 11.17
CA SER A 22 -1.91 3.60 12.06
C SER A 22 -1.63 2.10 12.29
N PHE A 23 -1.16 1.35 11.27
CA PHE A 23 -0.76 -0.04 11.41
C PHE A 23 0.40 -0.24 12.39
N HIS A 24 1.21 0.78 12.71
CA HIS A 24 2.25 0.66 13.73
C HIS A 24 1.66 0.67 15.15
N HIS A 25 0.56 1.38 15.36
CA HIS A 25 -0.02 1.60 16.69
C HIS A 25 -1.28 0.77 16.98
N ILE A 26 -1.93 0.24 15.95
CA ILE A 26 -3.20 -0.49 16.08
C ILE A 26 -2.96 -1.97 15.80
N ALA A 27 -2.82 -2.76 16.86
CA ALA A 27 -2.49 -4.18 16.77
C ALA A 27 -3.61 -5.02 16.14
N SER A 28 -4.88 -4.63 16.31
CA SER A 28 -6.04 -5.32 15.69
C SER A 28 -5.95 -5.30 14.17
N ALA A 29 -5.69 -4.14 13.57
CA ALA A 29 -5.52 -3.99 12.12
C ALA A 29 -4.38 -4.87 11.58
N ARG A 30 -3.24 -4.95 12.29
CA ARG A 30 -2.14 -5.86 11.92
C ARG A 30 -2.54 -7.33 12.03
N ARG A 31 -3.29 -7.73 13.06
CA ARG A 31 -3.77 -9.12 13.18
C ARG A 31 -4.73 -9.45 12.03
N LEU A 32 -5.63 -8.54 11.67
CA LEU A 32 -6.57 -8.75 10.57
C LEU A 32 -5.83 -9.02 9.25
N MET A 33 -4.85 -8.19 8.90
CA MET A 33 -4.00 -8.42 7.72
C MET A 33 -3.25 -9.77 7.81
N ASN A 34 -2.57 -10.03 8.93
CA ASN A 34 -1.77 -11.25 9.09
C ASN A 34 -2.58 -12.54 9.18
N ALA A 35 -3.88 -12.46 9.49
CA ALA A 35 -4.76 -13.63 9.54
C ALA A 35 -5.00 -14.26 8.16
N GLN A 36 -4.83 -13.48 7.08
CA GLN A 36 -5.03 -13.93 5.70
C GLN A 36 -3.70 -14.20 4.99
N GLN A 37 -2.67 -13.39 5.27
CA GLN A 37 -1.33 -13.60 4.72
C GLN A 37 -0.22 -12.95 5.57
N PRO A 38 0.97 -13.56 5.66
CA PRO A 38 2.13 -12.92 6.27
C PRO A 38 2.44 -11.57 5.60
N THR A 39 2.44 -10.50 6.39
CA THR A 39 2.53 -9.12 5.90
C THR A 39 3.62 -8.32 6.61
N ILE A 40 4.50 -7.68 5.85
CA ILE A 40 5.46 -6.69 6.34
C ILE A 40 4.82 -5.31 6.33
N PHE A 41 4.94 -4.56 7.42
CA PHE A 41 4.50 -3.16 7.51
C PHE A 41 5.70 -2.23 7.60
N ALA A 42 5.94 -1.46 6.54
CA ALA A 42 7.02 -0.47 6.46
C ALA A 42 6.44 0.92 6.20
N THR A 43 5.63 1.39 7.17
CA THR A 43 4.90 2.66 7.10
C THR A 43 5.60 3.75 7.93
N GLN A 44 5.61 4.98 7.44
CA GLN A 44 6.30 6.11 8.09
C GLN A 44 5.43 7.36 8.05
N THR A 45 5.30 8.08 9.17
CA THR A 45 4.36 9.21 9.32
C THR A 45 4.44 10.29 8.24
N CYS A 46 5.60 10.54 7.63
CA CYS A 46 5.71 11.51 6.55
C CYS A 46 6.42 10.99 5.31
N GLN A 47 6.14 9.73 4.94
CA GLN A 47 6.64 9.17 3.69
C GLN A 47 6.09 9.94 2.49
N ARG A 48 6.90 10.02 1.43
CA ARG A 48 6.55 10.54 0.10
C ARG A 48 6.88 9.49 -0.96
N LEU A 49 6.28 9.61 -2.14
CA LEU A 49 6.36 8.57 -3.17
C LEU A 49 7.78 8.33 -3.69
N VAL A 50 8.44 9.39 -4.16
CA VAL A 50 9.81 9.32 -4.74
C VAL A 50 10.78 10.32 -4.13
N SER A 51 10.27 11.38 -3.50
CA SER A 51 11.10 12.30 -2.73
C SER A 51 11.37 11.75 -1.33
N PRO A 52 12.49 12.16 -0.67
CA PRO A 52 12.65 11.94 0.75
C PRO A 52 11.42 12.43 1.54
N GLY A 53 11.02 11.68 2.55
CA GLY A 53 9.90 12.07 3.40
C GLY A 53 10.20 13.33 4.20
N CYS A 54 9.16 13.97 4.72
CA CYS A 54 9.29 15.33 5.26
C CYS A 54 9.93 15.41 6.67
N ARG A 55 10.35 14.27 7.24
CA ARG A 55 10.95 14.18 8.58
C ARG A 55 12.22 13.33 8.54
N PRO A 56 13.22 13.61 9.40
CA PRO A 56 14.43 12.78 9.49
C PRO A 56 14.17 11.29 9.78
N SER A 57 13.07 10.97 10.46
CA SER A 57 12.64 9.58 10.72
C SER A 57 12.01 8.88 9.52
N ALA A 58 11.68 9.62 8.44
CA ALA A 58 11.05 9.13 7.22
C ALA A 58 11.92 9.48 5.99
N ARG A 59 13.24 9.28 6.09
CA ARG A 59 14.18 9.68 5.01
C ARG A 59 13.98 8.93 3.69
N LEU A 60 13.53 7.68 3.75
CA LEU A 60 13.34 6.86 2.55
C LEU A 60 11.99 7.17 1.92
N SER A 61 11.99 7.36 0.60
CA SER A 61 10.76 7.43 -0.19
C SER A 61 10.06 6.05 -0.22
N THR A 62 8.82 6.00 -0.71
CA THR A 62 8.13 4.74 -1.00
C THR A 62 8.92 3.90 -2.01
N LEU A 63 9.47 4.52 -3.05
CA LEU A 63 10.32 3.83 -4.03
C LEU A 63 11.59 3.24 -3.38
N ASP A 64 12.25 3.98 -2.49
CA ASP A 64 13.45 3.49 -1.81
C ASP A 64 13.12 2.38 -0.80
N GLN A 65 11.96 2.45 -0.15
CA GLN A 65 11.51 1.38 0.74
C GLN A 65 11.14 0.12 -0.06
N LEU A 66 10.47 0.26 -1.20
CA LEU A 66 10.21 -0.87 -2.10
C LEU A 66 11.52 -1.56 -2.51
N ARG A 67 12.56 -0.80 -2.88
CA ARG A 67 13.90 -1.36 -3.17
C ARG A 67 14.54 -2.03 -1.96
N LYS A 68 14.47 -1.40 -0.79
CA LYS A 68 15.05 -1.93 0.45
C LYS A 68 14.44 -3.29 0.85
N PHE A 69 13.15 -3.48 0.60
CA PHE A 69 12.43 -4.71 0.93
C PHE A 69 12.38 -5.71 -0.23
N ALA A 70 13.08 -5.47 -1.34
CA ALA A 70 13.16 -6.40 -2.45
C ALA A 70 13.64 -7.79 -1.96
N GLY A 71 12.93 -8.84 -2.37
CA GLY A 71 13.21 -10.22 -1.97
C GLY A 71 12.76 -10.61 -0.56
N GLN A 72 12.23 -9.67 0.24
CA GLN A 72 11.66 -9.96 1.57
C GLN A 72 10.16 -10.25 1.52
N PHE A 73 9.52 -10.00 0.38
CA PHE A 73 8.13 -10.35 0.10
C PHE A 73 7.97 -10.86 -1.33
N THR A 74 6.90 -11.61 -1.61
CA THR A 74 6.80 -12.39 -2.86
C THR A 74 5.71 -11.96 -3.83
N ASP A 75 4.65 -11.28 -3.38
CA ASP A 75 3.43 -11.18 -4.18
C ASP A 75 2.98 -9.76 -4.50
N VAL A 76 2.70 -8.95 -3.47
CA VAL A 76 2.06 -7.64 -3.67
C VAL A 76 2.69 -6.59 -2.77
N VAL A 77 2.98 -5.41 -3.33
CA VAL A 77 3.23 -4.21 -2.55
C VAL A 77 1.97 -3.34 -2.49
N VAL A 78 1.52 -3.04 -1.28
CA VAL A 78 0.44 -2.07 -1.02
C VAL A 78 1.04 -0.69 -0.88
N ILE A 79 0.51 0.28 -1.64
CA ILE A 79 0.94 1.68 -1.62
C ILE A 79 -0.16 2.52 -0.97
N GLY A 80 0.08 2.92 0.29
CA GLY A 80 -0.74 3.84 1.07
C GLY A 80 -0.09 5.20 1.29
N THR A 81 0.79 5.63 0.38
CA THR A 81 1.52 6.91 0.44
C THR A 81 0.99 7.86 -0.62
N GLY A 82 1.05 9.16 -0.35
CA GLY A 82 0.82 10.22 -1.34
C GLY A 82 0.19 11.48 -0.76
N TYR A 83 -0.33 11.43 0.47
CA TYR A 83 -0.90 12.62 1.11
C TYR A 83 0.16 13.69 1.38
N ASN A 84 1.45 13.34 1.44
CA ASN A 84 2.54 14.28 1.66
C ASN A 84 3.22 14.78 0.38
N ASP A 85 2.79 14.31 -0.79
CA ASP A 85 3.36 14.65 -2.09
C ASP A 85 2.71 15.90 -2.69
N ARG A 86 3.38 16.53 -3.65
CA ARG A 86 2.84 17.67 -4.41
C ARG A 86 2.04 17.15 -5.62
N ILE A 87 1.03 17.92 -6.06
CA ILE A 87 0.31 17.64 -7.31
C ILE A 87 1.20 18.07 -8.49
N GLY A 88 1.25 17.27 -9.55
CA GLY A 88 1.87 17.67 -10.81
C GLY A 88 2.39 16.50 -11.65
N PRO A 89 3.21 16.78 -12.67
CA PRO A 89 3.92 15.76 -13.47
C PRO A 89 4.66 14.72 -12.61
N ASP A 90 5.10 15.14 -11.43
CA ASP A 90 5.80 14.32 -10.44
C ASP A 90 4.98 13.10 -9.98
N PHE A 91 3.64 13.21 -9.87
CA PHE A 91 2.81 12.09 -9.45
C PHE A 91 2.75 10.99 -10.52
N LYS A 92 2.57 11.37 -11.79
CA LYS A 92 2.62 10.42 -12.92
C LYS A 92 3.98 9.72 -12.99
N ALA A 93 5.07 10.47 -12.85
CA ALA A 93 6.42 9.90 -12.85
C ALA A 93 6.62 8.95 -11.65
N ALA A 94 6.08 9.29 -10.47
CA ALA A 94 6.14 8.44 -9.30
C ALA A 94 5.37 7.13 -9.46
N VAL A 95 4.14 7.17 -9.99
CA VAL A 95 3.36 5.96 -10.29
C VAL A 95 4.16 5.06 -11.23
N ALA A 96 4.66 5.60 -12.34
CA ALA A 96 5.44 4.85 -13.32
C ALA A 96 6.71 4.23 -12.71
N ALA A 97 7.45 4.99 -11.90
CA ALA A 97 8.67 4.51 -11.26
C ALA A 97 8.38 3.37 -10.27
N ILE A 98 7.35 3.50 -9.43
CA ILE A 98 6.96 2.48 -8.45
C ILE A 98 6.45 1.22 -9.15
N THR A 99 5.59 1.34 -10.15
CA THR A 99 5.07 0.17 -10.88
C THR A 99 6.15 -0.53 -11.69
N SER A 100 7.11 0.22 -12.25
CA SER A 100 8.27 -0.35 -12.96
C SER A 100 9.20 -1.09 -12.00
N GLU A 101 9.46 -0.54 -10.82
CA GLU A 101 10.26 -1.19 -9.78
C GLU A 101 9.56 -2.48 -9.32
N ALA A 102 8.28 -2.41 -8.97
CA ALA A 102 7.49 -3.58 -8.57
C ALA A 102 7.50 -4.68 -9.64
N ARG A 103 7.32 -4.29 -10.92
CA ARG A 103 7.41 -5.22 -12.06
C ARG A 103 8.79 -5.89 -12.14
N SER A 104 9.87 -5.13 -11.94
CA SER A 104 11.23 -5.69 -11.96
C SER A 104 11.49 -6.67 -10.81
N GLN A 105 10.78 -6.51 -9.70
CA GLN A 105 10.80 -7.42 -8.56
C GLN A 105 9.80 -8.59 -8.71
N GLY A 106 9.02 -8.63 -9.80
CA GLY A 106 8.03 -9.66 -10.06
C GLY A 106 6.77 -9.57 -9.21
N VAL A 107 6.47 -8.41 -8.60
CA VAL A 107 5.31 -8.20 -7.71
C VAL A 107 4.30 -7.24 -8.30
N ASP A 108 3.04 -7.39 -7.89
CA ASP A 108 1.96 -6.48 -8.26
C ASP A 108 1.87 -5.30 -7.28
N VAL A 109 1.27 -4.20 -7.74
CA VAL A 109 1.02 -2.99 -6.94
C VAL A 109 -0.46 -2.90 -6.63
N LEU A 110 -0.83 -2.93 -5.34
CA LEU A 110 -2.16 -2.54 -4.88
C LEU A 110 -2.10 -1.11 -4.34
N TRP A 111 -2.56 -0.14 -5.13
CA TRP A 111 -2.51 1.28 -4.77
C TRP A 111 -3.82 1.73 -4.11
N VAL A 112 -3.73 2.25 -2.88
CA VAL A 112 -4.89 2.73 -2.15
C VAL A 112 -5.17 4.17 -2.53
N ASN A 113 -6.34 4.43 -3.12
CA ASN A 113 -6.70 5.79 -3.51
C ASN A 113 -6.96 6.68 -2.27
N TYR A 114 -7.03 7.98 -2.50
CA TYR A 114 -6.98 8.98 -1.43
C TYR A 114 -8.38 9.44 -1.04
N ARG A 115 -8.65 9.50 0.25
CA ARG A 115 -9.87 10.07 0.80
C ARG A 115 -9.93 11.58 0.51
N GLU A 116 -11.01 12.03 -0.12
CA GLU A 116 -11.18 13.38 -0.65
C GLU A 116 -11.80 14.33 0.37
N VAL A 117 -11.01 14.72 1.37
CA VAL A 117 -11.51 15.52 2.49
C VAL A 117 -10.65 16.68 2.93
N ARG A 118 -11.33 17.68 3.50
CA ARG A 118 -10.72 18.83 4.17
C ARG A 118 -9.60 19.43 3.31
N HIS A 119 -8.45 19.68 3.93
CA HIS A 119 -7.31 20.33 3.30
C HIS A 119 -6.62 19.49 2.21
N VAL A 120 -6.89 18.18 2.11
CA VAL A 120 -6.32 17.33 1.05
C VAL A 120 -7.27 17.10 -0.14
N ARG A 121 -8.53 17.55 -0.06
CA ARG A 121 -9.59 17.23 -1.04
C ARG A 121 -9.17 17.46 -2.49
N GLY A 122 -8.87 18.70 -2.87
CA GLY A 122 -8.59 19.02 -4.28
C GLY A 122 -7.35 18.28 -4.81
N LYS A 123 -6.38 17.98 -3.94
CA LYS A 123 -5.23 17.14 -4.30
C LYS A 123 -5.64 15.68 -4.50
N ALA A 124 -6.40 15.13 -3.57
CA ALA A 124 -6.86 13.74 -3.61
C ALA A 124 -7.72 13.48 -4.85
N GLU A 125 -8.63 14.40 -5.20
CA GLU A 125 -9.46 14.32 -6.41
C GLU A 125 -8.61 14.15 -7.68
N VAL A 126 -7.60 15.01 -7.87
CA VAL A 126 -6.71 14.95 -9.03
C VAL A 126 -5.89 13.66 -9.06
N MET A 127 -5.33 13.24 -7.91
CA MET A 127 -4.53 12.01 -7.84
C MET A 127 -5.39 10.75 -8.07
N ASN A 128 -6.61 10.72 -7.55
CA ASN A 128 -7.56 9.63 -7.76
C ASN A 128 -7.96 9.49 -9.22
N GLU A 129 -8.25 10.61 -9.89
CA GLU A 129 -8.57 10.61 -11.31
C GLU A 129 -7.39 10.07 -12.14
N GLN A 130 -6.16 10.46 -11.79
CA GLN A 130 -4.95 9.95 -12.43
C GLN A 130 -4.76 8.45 -12.18
N LEU A 131 -4.93 7.98 -10.94
CA LEU A 131 -4.84 6.55 -10.59
C LEU A 131 -5.86 5.72 -11.38
N ALA A 132 -7.12 6.15 -11.48
CA ALA A 132 -8.14 5.46 -12.27
C ALA A 132 -7.81 5.40 -13.78
N ARG A 133 -7.00 6.34 -14.29
CA ARG A 133 -6.49 6.31 -15.68
C ARG A 133 -5.30 5.37 -15.82
N PHE A 134 -4.44 5.24 -14.81
CA PHE A 134 -3.27 4.35 -14.82
C PHE A 134 -3.63 2.89 -14.59
N ASP A 135 -4.59 2.61 -13.71
CA ASP A 135 -5.11 1.28 -13.42
C ASP A 135 -5.55 0.53 -14.70
N ARG A 136 -6.12 1.27 -15.66
CA ARG A 136 -6.53 0.73 -16.97
C ARG A 136 -5.39 0.52 -17.98
N LYS A 137 -4.17 0.96 -17.66
CA LYS A 137 -3.03 1.04 -18.60
C LYS A 137 -1.78 0.32 -18.13
N ILE A 138 -1.68 0.01 -16.84
CA ILE A 138 -0.50 -0.59 -16.23
C ILE A 138 -0.93 -1.93 -15.65
N ASP A 139 -0.53 -3.02 -16.32
CA ASP A 139 -1.05 -4.36 -16.02
C ASP A 139 -0.82 -4.84 -14.57
N ASN A 140 0.28 -4.42 -13.96
CA ASN A 140 0.65 -4.79 -12.58
C ASN A 140 0.26 -3.70 -11.55
N LEU A 141 -0.69 -2.83 -11.89
CA LEU A 141 -1.27 -1.84 -10.99
C LEU A 141 -2.75 -2.14 -10.80
N HIS A 142 -3.17 -2.20 -9.54
CA HIS A 142 -4.55 -2.39 -9.11
C HIS A 142 -4.91 -1.29 -8.10
N VAL A 143 -5.97 -0.54 -8.35
CA VAL A 143 -6.42 0.53 -7.46
C VAL A 143 -7.54 0.03 -6.55
N VAL A 144 -7.38 0.23 -5.24
CA VAL A 144 -8.43 -0.01 -4.25
C VAL A 144 -9.08 1.31 -3.80
N ASP A 145 -10.41 1.33 -3.80
CA ASP A 145 -11.21 2.53 -3.55
C ASP A 145 -11.50 2.77 -2.06
N TRP A 146 -10.48 3.25 -1.34
CA TRP A 146 -10.62 3.72 0.04
C TRP A 146 -11.47 4.99 0.14
N ASN A 147 -11.47 5.87 -0.87
CA ASN A 147 -12.23 7.11 -0.85
C ASN A 147 -13.72 6.83 -0.67
N THR A 148 -14.29 5.98 -1.53
CA THR A 148 -15.70 5.59 -1.46
C THR A 148 -15.97 4.72 -0.24
N TYR A 149 -15.15 3.69 -0.02
CA TYR A 149 -15.35 2.75 1.10
C TYR A 149 -15.39 3.44 2.46
N SER A 150 -14.63 4.53 2.61
CA SER A 150 -14.49 5.25 3.87
C SER A 150 -15.32 6.53 3.96
N ALA A 151 -16.18 6.80 2.96
CA ALA A 151 -17.00 8.00 2.89
C ALA A 151 -17.90 8.15 4.14
N ASP A 152 -18.57 7.06 4.52
CA ASP A 152 -19.56 6.99 5.60
C ASP A 152 -18.99 6.44 6.93
N GLY A 153 -17.67 6.29 7.02
CA GLY A 153 -16.95 5.76 8.18
C GLY A 153 -17.06 6.63 9.43
N LYS A 154 -18.22 6.61 10.12
CA LYS A 154 -18.42 7.29 11.40
C LYS A 154 -17.59 6.60 12.49
N GLY A 155 -16.82 7.40 13.24
CA GLY A 155 -15.94 6.89 14.29
C GLY A 155 -14.68 6.18 13.77
N TRP A 156 -14.34 6.32 12.48
CA TRP A 156 -13.12 5.72 11.91
C TRP A 156 -11.92 6.66 11.95
N PHE A 157 -12.18 7.96 12.09
CA PHE A 157 -11.18 9.01 11.90
C PHE A 157 -11.05 9.91 13.13
N ARG A 158 -9.88 10.55 13.24
CA ARG A 158 -9.66 11.72 14.08
C ARG A 158 -10.49 12.91 13.57
N ALA A 159 -10.45 14.02 14.31
CA ALA A 159 -11.22 15.24 13.98
C ALA A 159 -10.91 15.81 12.58
N ASP A 160 -9.71 15.57 12.05
CA ASP A 160 -9.32 15.96 10.68
C ASP A 160 -10.02 15.15 9.57
N ARG A 161 -10.73 14.08 9.93
CA ARG A 161 -11.40 13.12 9.04
C ARG A 161 -10.45 12.39 8.08
N LEU A 162 -9.15 12.39 8.36
CA LEU A 162 -8.14 11.78 7.51
C LEU A 162 -7.39 10.67 8.25
N HIS A 163 -6.88 10.98 9.44
CA HIS A 163 -6.07 10.04 10.20
C HIS A 163 -6.96 9.03 10.92
N LEU A 164 -6.59 7.75 10.83
CA LEU A 164 -7.37 6.65 11.37
C LEU A 164 -7.25 6.56 12.90
N ILE A 165 -8.34 6.12 13.52
CA ILE A 165 -8.34 5.52 14.86
C ILE A 165 -8.64 4.02 14.73
N GLY A 166 -8.67 3.29 15.86
CA GLY A 166 -8.84 1.82 15.92
C GLY A 166 -9.80 1.25 14.87
N PRO A 167 -11.10 1.60 14.93
CA PRO A 167 -12.10 1.10 13.98
C PRO A 167 -11.78 1.39 12.50
N GLY A 168 -11.22 2.56 12.20
CA GLY A 168 -10.87 2.93 10.82
C GLY A 168 -9.69 2.14 10.27
N ALA A 169 -8.70 1.85 11.11
CA ALA A 169 -7.56 1.01 10.71
C ALA A 169 -7.97 -0.46 10.54
N ASP A 170 -8.89 -0.96 11.37
CA ASP A 170 -9.46 -2.30 11.21
C ASP A 170 -10.24 -2.39 9.88
N LYS A 171 -11.04 -1.37 9.55
CA LYS A 171 -11.79 -1.31 8.29
C LYS A 171 -10.91 -1.16 7.05
N LEU A 172 -9.78 -0.44 7.17
CA LEU A 172 -8.76 -0.41 6.12
C LEU A 172 -8.12 -1.80 5.95
N ALA A 173 -7.80 -2.51 7.03
CA ALA A 173 -7.24 -3.86 6.97
C ALA A 173 -8.20 -4.86 6.29
N GLU A 174 -9.50 -4.79 6.60
CA GLU A 174 -10.54 -5.60 5.95
C GLU A 174 -10.59 -5.34 4.44
N LEU A 175 -10.69 -4.07 4.03
CA LEU A 175 -10.71 -3.69 2.60
C LEU A 175 -9.45 -4.17 1.86
N LEU A 176 -8.28 -4.04 2.49
CA LEU A 176 -7.02 -4.51 1.91
C LEU A 176 -7.02 -6.02 1.72
N ASN A 177 -7.45 -6.80 2.72
CA ASN A 177 -7.54 -8.25 2.59
C ASN A 177 -8.52 -8.67 1.49
N GLU A 178 -9.69 -8.05 1.42
CA GLU A 178 -10.67 -8.30 0.35
C GLU A 178 -10.09 -8.03 -1.03
N SER A 179 -9.31 -6.94 -1.17
CA SER A 179 -8.68 -6.55 -2.44
C SER A 179 -7.46 -7.41 -2.80
N LEU A 180 -6.72 -7.89 -1.80
CA LEU A 180 -5.54 -8.73 -1.98
C LEU A 180 -5.92 -10.17 -2.36
N ALA A 181 -7.02 -10.70 -1.81
CA ALA A 181 -7.43 -12.09 -2.03
C ALA A 181 -7.43 -12.53 -3.51
N PRO A 182 -8.08 -11.82 -4.46
CA PRO A 182 -8.06 -12.23 -5.87
C PRO A 182 -6.66 -12.13 -6.50
N LEU A 183 -5.84 -11.14 -6.11
CA LEU A 183 -4.48 -10.99 -6.63
C LEU A 183 -3.59 -12.15 -6.18
N LEU A 184 -3.64 -12.49 -4.89
CA LEU A 184 -2.88 -13.59 -4.32
C LEU A 184 -3.30 -14.93 -4.94
N ALA A 185 -4.60 -15.15 -5.16
CA ALA A 185 -5.11 -16.34 -5.82
C ALA A 185 -4.63 -16.46 -7.27
N ALA A 186 -4.61 -15.36 -8.05
CA ALA A 186 -4.12 -15.36 -9.42
C ALA A 186 -2.61 -15.69 -9.50
N ARG A 187 -1.84 -15.21 -8.53
CA ARG A 187 -0.40 -15.51 -8.43
C ARG A 187 -0.14 -16.96 -8.00
N ASP A 188 -0.96 -17.50 -7.12
CA ASP A 188 -0.91 -18.92 -6.74
C ASP A 188 -1.20 -19.82 -7.95
N ALA A 189 -2.19 -19.46 -8.76
CA ALA A 189 -2.49 -20.15 -10.01
C ALA A 189 -1.32 -20.09 -11.01
N THR A 190 -0.74 -18.91 -11.22
CA THR A 190 0.43 -18.72 -12.12
C THR A 190 1.63 -19.58 -11.69
N ARG A 191 1.91 -19.64 -10.38
CA ARG A 191 2.99 -20.49 -9.83
C ARG A 191 2.71 -21.97 -10.03
N ALA A 192 1.47 -22.42 -9.86
CA ALA A 192 1.09 -23.81 -10.08
C ALA A 192 1.23 -24.26 -11.55
N THR A 193 1.09 -23.32 -12.50
CA THR A 193 1.20 -23.61 -13.94
C THR A 193 2.61 -23.49 -14.52
N THR A 194 3.57 -22.93 -13.77
CA THR A 194 4.95 -22.76 -14.24
C THR A 194 5.78 -23.94 -13.72
N PRO A 195 6.23 -24.89 -14.57
CA PRO A 195 7.07 -25.99 -14.12
C PRO A 195 8.37 -25.44 -13.55
N THR A 196 8.78 -25.91 -12.38
CA THR A 196 10.13 -25.70 -11.87
C THR A 196 11.10 -26.39 -12.82
N GLY A 197 11.71 -25.61 -13.72
CA GLY A 197 12.78 -26.08 -14.61
C GLY A 197 14.07 -26.36 -13.86
#